data_AF-A0A1Y6B2T0-F1
#
_entry.id   AF-A0A1Y6B2T0-F1
#
_cell.length_a   1.000
_cell.length_b   1.000
_cell.length_c   1.000
_cell.angle_alpha   90.00
_cell.angle_beta   90.00
_cell.angle_gamma   90.00
#
_symmetry.space_group_name_H-M   'P 1'
#
loop_
_entity.id
_entity.type
_entity.pdbx_description
1 polymer ?
#
loop_
_entity_poly.entity_id
_entity_poly.type
_entity_poly.pdbx_seq_one_letter_code
_entity_poly.pdbx_strand_id
1 'polypeptide(L)' 'MYKGFTSVRRPVELVFAEEFPLAIQAIEMERRIKGWSRAKKEVLIARDWGRLPELSRSGKCRE' A
#
# COMPACT_ATOMS: atom_id res chain seq x y z
N MET A 1 23.90 -2.97 18.53
CA MET A 1 23.56 -3.61 17.24
C MET A 1 22.04 -3.56 17.07
N TYR A 2 21.51 -2.67 16.25
CA TYR A 2 20.07 -2.50 16.09
C TYR A 2 19.51 -3.60 15.18
N LYS A 3 18.60 -4.44 15.70
CA LYS A 3 17.89 -5.43 14.87
C LYS A 3 16.93 -4.67 13.94
N GLY A 4 17.01 -4.94 12.63
CA GLY A 4 16.13 -4.31 11.64
C GLY A 4 14.66 -4.69 11.85
N PHE A 5 13.73 -3.79 11.52
CA PHE A 5 12.27 -3.98 11.72
C PHE A 5 11.70 -5.23 11.04
N THR A 6 12.33 -5.65 9.94
CA THR A 6 11.94 -6.85 9.17
C THR A 6 12.60 -8.13 9.68
N SER A 7 13.56 -8.06 10.61
CA SER A 7 14.32 -9.22 11.08
C SER A 7 13.48 -10.25 11.83
N VAL A 8 12.39 -9.83 12.48
CA VAL A 8 11.50 -10.71 13.25
C VAL A 8 10.39 -11.32 12.38
N ARG A 9 10.15 -10.77 11.18
CA ARG A 9 9.01 -11.11 10.31
C ARG A 9 9.45 -11.79 9.01
N ARG A 10 10.62 -12.43 9.00
CA ARG A 10 11.11 -13.22 7.87
C ARG A 10 10.42 -14.60 7.87
N PRO A 11 10.08 -15.18 6.71
CA PRO A 11 10.33 -14.70 5.35
C PRO A 11 9.37 -13.59 4.92
N VAL A 12 9.86 -12.65 4.10
CA VAL A 12 9.04 -11.58 3.49
C VAL A 12 8.93 -11.83 1.99
N GLU A 13 7.73 -11.72 1.45
CA GLU A 13 7.45 -11.87 0.03
C GLU A 13 7.19 -10.49 -0.60
N LEU A 14 7.82 -10.22 -1.74
CA LEU A 14 7.57 -9.03 -2.52
C LEU A 14 6.27 -9.21 -3.31
N VAL A 15 5.17 -8.69 -2.79
CA VAL A 15 3.84 -8.79 -3.41
C VAL A 15 3.54 -7.70 -4.43
N PHE A 16 4.22 -6.55 -4.35
CA PHE A 16 3.99 -5.41 -5.23
C PHE A 16 5.24 -4.54 -5.37
N ALA A 17 5.52 -4.13 -6.61
CA ALA A 17 6.55 -3.17 -6.97
C ALA A 17 6.05 -2.34 -8.16
N GLU A 18 6.38 -1.05 -8.17
CA GLU A 18 6.03 -0.12 -9.23
C GLU A 18 7.21 0.81 -9.51
N GLU A 19 7.49 1.05 -10.79
CA GLU A 19 8.61 1.86 -11.25
C GLU A 19 8.11 3.24 -11.67
N PHE A 20 8.80 4.29 -11.20
CA PHE A 20 8.50 5.67 -11.56
C PHE A 20 9.73 6.31 -12.20
N PRO A 21 9.56 7.10 -13.28
CA PRO A 21 10.67 7.78 -13.92
C PRO A 21 11.25 8.92 -13.07
N LEU A 22 10.44 9.47 -12.14
CA LEU A 22 10.82 10.60 -11.29
C LEU A 22 10.72 10.19 -9.82
N ALA A 23 11.77 10.49 -9.04
CA ALA A 23 11.80 10.20 -7.61
C ALA A 23 10.65 10.89 -6.83
N ILE A 24 10.25 12.10 -7.26
CA ILE A 24 9.15 12.85 -6.64
C ILE A 24 7.83 12.08 -6.74
N GLN A 25 7.55 11.47 -7.89
CA GLN A 25 6.34 10.67 -8.10
C GLN A 25 6.31 9.46 -7.17
N ALA A 26 7.45 8.78 -7.01
CA ALA A 26 7.57 7.66 -6.07
C ALA A 26 7.29 8.10 -4.62
N ILE A 27 7.83 9.25 -4.20
CA ILE A 27 7.61 9.81 -2.85
C ILE A 27 6.13 10.17 -2.65
N GLU A 28 5.50 10.81 -3.64
CA GLU A 28 4.08 11.17 -3.57
C GLU A 28 3.18 9.92 -3.48
N MET A 29 3.47 8.89 -4.27
CA MET A 29 2.73 7.63 -4.22
C MET A 29 2.96 6.88 -2.90
N GLU A 30 4.19 6.82 -2.40
CA GLU A 30 4.48 6.22 -1.09
C GLU A 30 3.68 6.92 0.02
N ARG A 31 3.68 8.26 0.02
CA ARG A 31 2.92 9.05 1.00
C ARG A 31 1.42 8.78 0.92
N ARG A 32 0.86 8.64 -0.29
CA ARG A 32 -0.55 8.29 -0.49
C ARG A 32 -0.86 6.88 0.03
N ILE A 33 -0.07 5.88 -0.34
CA ILE A 33 -0.31 4.46 0.00
C ILE A 33 -0.10 4.19 1.50
N LYS A 34 0.81 4.90 2.17
CA LYS A 34 1.12 4.69 3.59
C LYS A 34 -0.12 4.76 4.49
N GLY A 35 -1.04 5.69 4.20
CA GLY A 35 -2.30 5.88 4.93
C GLY A 35 -3.47 5.00 4.48
N TRP A 36 -3.29 4.14 3.48
CA TRP A 36 -4.37 3.30 2.98
C TRP A 36 -4.69 2.13 3.90
N SER A 37 -5.98 1.80 3.97
CA SER A 37 -6.46 0.57 4.60
C SER A 37 -5.92 -0.66 3.86
N ARG A 38 -5.89 -1.82 4.55
CA ARG A 38 -5.43 -3.10 3.98
C ARG A 38 -6.16 -3.43 2.67
N ALA A 39 -7.48 -3.25 2.64
CA ALA A 39 -8.30 -3.53 1.46
C ALA A 39 -7.87 -2.73 0.21
N LYS A 40 -7.54 -1.44 0.36
CA LYS A 40 -7.07 -0.61 -0.77
C LYS A 40 -5.70 -1.07 -1.26
N LYS A 41 -4.83 -1.53 -0.37
CA LYS A 41 -3.52 -2.09 -0.73
C LYS A 41 -3.66 -3.43 -1.45
N GLU A 42 -4.59 -4.29 -1.03
CA GLU A 42 -4.89 -5.56 -1.71
C GLU A 42 -5.38 -5.33 -3.14
N VAL A 43 -6.26 -4.35 -3.32
CA VAL A 43 -6.73 -3.94 -4.65
C VAL A 43 -5.60 -3.37 -5.51
N LEU A 44 -4.70 -2.58 -4.92
CA LEU A 44 -3.50 -2.09 -5.61
C LEU A 44 -2.58 -3.23 -6.06
N ILE A 45 -2.34 -4.20 -5.17
CA ILE A 45 -1.54 -5.40 -5.47
C ILE A 45 -2.18 -6.19 -6.62
N ALA A 46 -3.51 -6.33 -6.63
CA ALA A 46 -4.26 -7.00 -7.69
C ALA A 46 -4.36 -6.20 -9.00
N ARG A 47 -3.85 -4.95 -9.05
CA ARG A 47 -4.01 -4.01 -10.17
C ARG A 47 -5.47 -3.76 -10.57
N ASP A 48 -6.41 -3.98 -9.65
CA ASP A 48 -7.85 -3.87 -9.88
C ASP A 48 -8.33 -2.43 -9.58
N TRP A 49 -8.00 -1.51 -10.48
CA TRP A 49 -8.33 -0.09 -10.32
C TRP A 49 -9.84 0.19 -10.26
N GLY A 50 -10.68 -0.75 -10.70
CA GLY A 50 -12.14 -0.61 -10.69
C GLY A 50 -12.75 -0.64 -9.29
N ARG A 51 -12.15 -1.41 -8.36
CA ARG A 51 -12.65 -1.59 -6.98
C ARG A 51 -12.12 -0.54 -6.00
N LEU A 52 -11.10 0.20 -6.39
CA LEU A 52 -10.48 1.28 -5.60
C LEU A 52 -11.47 2.41 -5.19
N PRO A 53 -12.33 2.93 -6.09
CA PRO A 53 -13.32 3.95 -5.73
C PRO A 53 -14.41 3.45 -4.78
N GLU A 54 -14.78 2.17 -4.86
CA GLU A 54 -15.78 1.56 -3.97
C GLU A 54 -15.28 1.50 -2.52
N LEU A 55 -14.02 1.09 -2.33
CA LEU A 55 -13.36 1.06 -1.02
C LEU A 55 -13.04 2.45 -0.45
N SER A 56 -13.03 3.48 -1.30
CA SER A 56 -12.86 4.87 -0.86
C SER A 56 -14.17 5.49 -0.38
N ARG A 57 -15.31 4.98 -0.85
CA ARG A 57 -16.65 5.41 -0.42
C ARG A 57 -17.13 4.73 0.85
N SER A 58 -16.58 3.57 1.21
CA SER A 58 -16.93 2.85 2.44
C SER A 58 -16.23 3.42 3.69
N GLY A 59 -16.32 4.73 3.91
CA GLY A 59 -16.11 5.33 5.22
C GLY A 59 -17.38 5.15 6.04
N LYS A 60 -17.73 3.92 6.42
CA LYS A 60 -18.86 3.73 7.37
C LYS A 60 -18.42 4.32 8.72
N CYS A 61 -19.17 5.33 9.17
CA CYS A 61 -19.33 5.63 10.58
C CYS A 61 -19.72 4.32 11.25
N ARG A 62 -18.82 3.77 12.07
CA ARG A 62 -19.06 2.55 12.81
C ARG A 62 -19.92 2.96 14.01
N GLU A 63 -21.12 2.37 14.11
CA GLU A 63 -22.05 2.51 15.24
C GLU A 63 -21.41 2.07 16.56
#